data_AF-A0A536G4Q9-F1
#
_entry.id   AF-A0A536G4Q9-F1
#
_cell.length_a   1.000
_cell.length_b   1.000
_cell.length_c   1.000
_cell.angle_alpha   90.00
_cell.angle_beta   90.00
_cell.angle_gamma   90.00
#
_symmetry.space_group_name_H-M   'P 1'
#
loop_
_entity.id
_entity.type
_entity.pdbx_description
1 polymer ?
#
loop_
_entity_poly.entity_id
_entity_poly.type
_entity_poly.pdbx_seq_one_letter_code
_entity_poly.pdbx_strand_id
1 'polypeptide(L)'
;MDGAAPLTVYLADTDRGAVALVGGKGANLGELLRAGFPVPNGFVLTTRAYALAAEGAGVDPARPAEAAERLRAAAMPEAIANAARRAYAALDAGRVAVRSSATAEDLPGASFAGQQDTYLDVSGVDSLLDAIPRCWASLWNERAVAYRRANGVDDKRVSLAVVVQEMVDASAAGVLFTADPVTGQRRHAAIDAVAGLGEKLVGGAVNPDHYAVDIASHQVVQRPAAGQGSVLSDQEVLTLAEFGDRVERHFKAPQDIEFALDQERHVWLVQSRPITTLYPLPEDAPDPQKELRVYFSGSVFQGYFEPITPMGVQFFRLLSGAVSAMFGFPVDDLVAGSQILKEPGMRLYIDVTSIVRDPVGRRAFVTLTSMGEARSSAVLVQLASDPRLSLARRSRLRSVRAIAGALMRAGVPHSALRVLRSPEVTRARYVREIEEFARVDLPEDATSEQRLDAFERLILTVSPRMFPRMIGTIMPAMLSFALAVRLLRGKARMDEVQTITRGALHNPTTEMDLALWALCTDVRADSDSREALIRRTPAELAAAYRRGTLPPRLQSGLKSFLARYGFRSIGEIDIGVERWSENPEHILGALA
;
A
#
# COMPACT_ATOMS: atom_id res chain seq x y z
N MET A 1 -1.50 41.88 4.25
CA MET A 1 -0.88 42.92 5.08
C MET A 1 -0.04 42.24 6.15
N ASP A 2 1.01 41.50 5.81
CA ASP A 2 2.24 41.80 5.02
C ASP A 2 3.33 42.47 5.85
N GLY A 3 4.01 41.65 6.67
CA GLY A 3 5.47 41.73 6.72
C GLY A 3 5.98 40.89 5.54
N ALA A 4 6.63 41.51 4.56
CA ALA A 4 7.05 40.82 3.33
C ALA A 4 7.88 39.57 3.68
N ALA A 5 7.44 38.39 3.22
CA ALA A 5 8.17 37.15 3.44
C ALA A 5 9.62 37.29 2.93
N PRO A 6 10.63 36.87 3.72
CA PRO A 6 12.03 37.09 3.39
C PRO A 6 12.43 36.33 2.13
N LEU A 7 13.39 36.88 1.39
CA LEU A 7 13.96 36.22 0.19
C LEU A 7 14.93 35.09 0.55
N THR A 8 15.56 35.18 1.72
CA THR A 8 16.48 34.18 2.27
C THR A 8 16.19 33.95 3.74
N VAL A 9 16.27 32.72 4.20
CA VAL A 9 16.18 32.34 5.63
C VAL A 9 17.29 31.37 5.98
N TYR A 10 17.85 31.44 7.19
CA TYR A 10 18.83 30.44 7.64
C TYR A 10 18.13 29.12 7.99
N LEU A 11 18.80 27.99 7.76
CA LEU A 11 18.24 26.68 8.11
C LEU A 11 17.91 26.59 9.61
N ALA A 12 18.73 27.20 10.47
CA ALA A 12 18.51 27.24 11.93
C ALA A 12 17.20 27.93 12.34
N ASP A 13 16.68 28.82 11.49
CA ASP A 13 15.44 29.58 11.72
C ASP A 13 14.21 28.92 11.07
N THR A 14 14.34 27.68 10.58
CA THR A 14 13.27 26.94 9.89
C THR A 14 12.93 25.64 10.61
N ASP A 15 11.72 25.15 10.38
CA ASP A 15 11.21 23.90 10.97
C ASP A 15 10.28 23.17 9.99
N ARG A 16 9.73 22.02 10.43
CA ARG A 16 8.81 21.22 9.63
C ARG A 16 7.55 21.96 9.19
N GLY A 17 7.15 23.04 9.86
CA GLY A 17 6.00 23.87 9.50
C GLY A 17 6.28 24.81 8.31
N ALA A 18 7.55 25.01 7.95
CA ALA A 18 7.96 25.98 6.95
C ALA A 18 7.95 25.46 5.49
N VAL A 19 7.37 24.28 5.20
CA VAL A 19 7.38 23.65 3.87
C VAL A 19 6.92 24.61 2.75
N ALA A 20 5.89 25.42 2.99
CA ALA A 20 5.40 26.38 2.00
C ALA A 20 6.43 27.49 1.65
N LEU A 21 7.35 27.80 2.57
CA LEU A 21 8.37 28.83 2.44
C LEU A 21 9.69 28.28 1.90
N VAL A 22 10.12 27.10 2.38
CA VAL A 22 11.47 26.55 2.15
C VAL A 22 11.49 25.20 1.43
N GLY A 23 10.33 24.67 1.03
CA GLY A 23 10.21 23.34 0.45
C GLY A 23 10.41 22.22 1.47
N GLY A 24 10.20 20.97 1.02
CA GLY A 24 10.31 19.78 1.89
C GLY A 24 11.70 19.57 2.46
N LYS A 25 12.72 19.51 1.59
CA LYS A 25 14.14 19.39 1.98
C LYS A 25 14.60 20.48 2.96
N GLY A 26 14.28 21.75 2.67
CA GLY A 26 14.64 22.86 3.56
C GLY A 26 14.01 22.73 4.95
N ALA A 27 12.72 22.39 5.00
CA ALA A 27 11.99 22.21 6.25
C ALA A 27 12.52 21.03 7.09
N ASN A 28 12.82 19.89 6.46
CA ASN A 28 13.36 18.72 7.16
C ASN A 28 14.78 18.97 7.68
N LEU A 29 15.62 19.71 6.94
CA LEU A 29 16.96 20.08 7.40
C LEU A 29 16.93 21.05 8.59
N GLY A 30 16.06 22.06 8.54
CA GLY A 30 15.86 22.98 9.66
C GLY A 30 15.37 22.25 10.92
N GLU A 31 14.42 21.33 10.75
CA GLU A 31 13.90 20.50 11.84
C GLU A 31 15.00 19.65 12.49
N LEU A 32 15.86 19.01 11.69
CA LEU A 32 16.99 18.23 12.19
C LEU A 32 18.01 19.10 12.93
N LEU A 33 18.36 20.26 12.37
CA LEU A 33 19.33 21.17 12.98
C LEU A 33 18.82 21.69 14.33
N ARG A 34 17.53 22.06 14.44
CA ARG A 34 16.87 22.46 15.69
C ARG A 34 16.81 21.35 16.73
N ALA A 35 16.69 20.10 16.30
CA ALA A 35 16.72 18.92 17.16
C ALA A 35 18.15 18.50 17.58
N GLY A 36 19.18 19.26 17.16
CA GLY A 36 20.57 19.03 17.56
C GLY A 36 21.26 17.89 16.81
N PHE A 37 20.77 17.53 15.61
CA PHE A 37 21.47 16.61 14.73
C PHE A 37 22.61 17.33 13.98
N PRO A 38 23.68 16.60 13.60
CA PRO A 38 24.81 17.18 12.88
C PRO A 38 24.42 17.44 11.42
N VAL A 39 23.87 18.63 11.16
CA VAL A 39 23.49 19.07 9.82
C VAL A 39 24.41 20.22 9.42
N PRO A 40 25.02 20.22 8.23
CA PRO A 40 25.85 21.33 7.80
C PRO A 40 25.02 22.63 7.72
N ASN A 41 25.63 23.74 8.13
CA ASN A 41 24.95 25.03 8.16
C ASN A 41 24.56 25.50 6.76
N GLY A 42 23.59 26.38 6.67
CA GLY A 42 23.13 26.89 5.39
C GLY A 42 21.96 27.84 5.48
N PHE A 43 21.50 28.26 4.30
CA PHE A 43 20.34 29.10 4.14
C PHE A 43 19.49 28.61 2.96
N VAL A 44 18.27 29.11 2.87
CA VAL A 44 17.32 28.77 1.82
C VAL A 44 16.89 30.03 1.12
N LEU A 45 17.00 30.07 -0.22
CA LEU A 45 16.23 31.00 -1.03
C LEU A 45 14.79 30.55 -1.06
N THR A 46 13.90 31.38 -0.57
CA THR A 46 12.51 31.01 -0.30
C THR A 46 11.69 30.87 -1.59
N THR A 47 10.53 30.24 -1.49
CA THR A 47 9.54 30.18 -2.58
C THR A 47 9.11 31.57 -3.05
N ARG A 48 9.21 32.61 -2.21
CA ARG A 48 9.01 34.01 -2.62
C ARG A 48 10.08 34.51 -3.58
N ALA A 49 11.34 34.16 -3.36
CA ALA A 49 12.42 34.50 -4.29
C ALA A 49 12.17 33.86 -5.66
N TYR A 50 11.76 32.59 -5.68
CA TYR A 50 11.34 31.92 -6.92
C TYR A 50 10.17 32.62 -7.59
N ALA A 51 9.10 32.97 -6.87
CA ALA A 51 7.93 33.64 -7.44
C ALA A 51 8.30 34.96 -8.14
N LEU A 52 9.16 35.77 -7.52
CA LEU A 52 9.66 37.02 -8.09
C LEU A 52 10.54 36.78 -9.33
N ALA A 53 11.40 35.76 -9.29
CA ALA A 53 12.23 35.39 -10.44
C ALA A 53 11.38 34.87 -11.61
N ALA A 54 10.38 34.04 -11.34
CA ALA A 54 9.47 33.49 -12.33
C ALA A 54 8.59 34.58 -12.97
N GLU A 55 8.11 35.54 -12.17
CA GLU A 55 7.39 36.72 -12.66
C GLU A 55 8.27 37.58 -13.56
N GLY A 56 9.50 37.91 -13.11
CA GLY A 56 10.45 38.70 -13.89
C GLY A 56 10.91 38.03 -15.19
N ALA A 57 10.97 36.69 -15.20
CA ALA A 57 11.28 35.89 -16.39
C ALA A 57 10.06 35.66 -17.30
N GLY A 58 8.86 36.05 -16.89
CA GLY A 58 7.62 35.79 -17.65
C GLY A 58 7.35 34.29 -17.82
N VAL A 59 7.54 33.49 -16.77
CA VAL A 59 7.28 32.04 -16.79
C VAL A 59 5.79 31.77 -16.98
N ASP A 60 5.47 30.90 -17.95
CA ASP A 60 4.12 30.40 -18.20
C ASP A 60 4.07 28.90 -17.86
N PRO A 61 3.40 28.50 -16.76
CA PRO A 61 3.27 27.09 -16.38
C PRO A 61 2.62 26.20 -17.46
N ALA A 62 1.85 26.78 -18.39
CA ALA A 62 1.27 26.03 -19.51
C ALA A 62 2.32 25.62 -20.56
N ARG A 63 3.52 26.21 -20.53
CA ARG A 63 4.62 25.94 -21.47
C ARG A 63 5.93 25.61 -20.73
N PRO A 64 6.04 24.40 -20.15
CA PRO A 64 7.17 24.02 -19.29
C PRO A 64 8.55 24.12 -19.92
N ALA A 65 8.72 23.73 -21.19
CA ALA A 65 10.01 23.83 -21.87
C ALA A 65 10.50 25.28 -21.95
N GLU A 66 9.61 26.20 -22.36
CA GLU A 66 9.91 27.64 -22.38
C GLU A 66 10.16 28.19 -20.96
N ALA A 67 9.43 27.71 -19.95
CA ALA A 67 9.62 28.12 -18.56
C ALA A 67 11.04 27.84 -18.05
N ALA A 68 11.58 26.65 -18.34
CA ALA A 68 12.94 26.27 -17.97
C ALA A 68 13.98 27.19 -18.65
N GLU A 69 13.83 27.43 -19.96
CA GLU A 69 14.73 28.29 -20.72
C GLU A 69 14.71 29.75 -20.24
N ARG A 70 13.50 30.30 -20.01
CA ARG A 70 13.32 31.66 -19.51
C ARG A 70 13.96 31.86 -18.15
N LEU A 71 13.81 30.91 -17.23
CA LEU A 71 14.45 31.00 -15.91
C LEU A 71 15.98 30.98 -15.98
N ARG A 72 16.56 30.23 -16.93
CA ARG A 72 18.03 30.23 -17.14
C ARG A 72 18.53 31.51 -17.80
N ALA A 73 17.75 32.08 -18.72
CA ALA A 73 18.16 33.24 -19.53
C ALA A 73 17.87 34.60 -18.87
N ALA A 74 16.84 34.68 -18.02
CA ALA A 74 16.44 35.93 -17.40
C ALA A 74 17.48 36.40 -16.38
N ALA A 75 17.73 37.71 -16.34
CA ALA A 75 18.55 38.31 -15.30
C ALA A 75 17.86 38.15 -13.94
N MET A 76 18.60 37.63 -12.95
CA MET A 76 18.09 37.50 -11.59
C MET A 76 17.79 38.91 -11.01
N PRO A 77 16.60 39.13 -10.43
CA PRO A 77 16.30 40.39 -9.75
C PRO A 77 17.36 40.77 -8.72
N GLU A 78 17.82 42.02 -8.75
CA GLU A 78 18.94 42.50 -7.92
C GLU A 78 18.68 42.31 -6.41
N ALA A 79 17.43 42.44 -5.97
CA ALA A 79 17.04 42.18 -4.59
C ALA A 79 17.33 40.75 -4.14
N ILE A 80 17.12 39.75 -5.02
CA ILE A 80 17.41 38.34 -4.73
C ILE A 80 18.91 38.10 -4.75
N ALA A 81 19.61 38.63 -5.76
CA ALA A 81 21.05 38.51 -5.86
C ALA A 81 21.74 39.10 -4.61
N ASN A 82 21.34 40.29 -4.17
CA ASN A 82 21.86 40.94 -2.97
C ASN A 82 21.54 40.16 -1.69
N ALA A 83 20.36 39.54 -1.59
CA ALA A 83 20.02 38.69 -0.46
C ALA A 83 20.89 37.42 -0.42
N ALA A 84 21.05 36.73 -1.56
CA ALA A 84 21.91 35.57 -1.69
C ALA A 84 23.39 35.90 -1.40
N ARG A 85 23.90 37.03 -1.88
CA ARG A 85 25.26 37.54 -1.60
C ARG A 85 25.49 37.73 -0.11
N ARG A 86 24.56 38.40 0.58
CA ARG A 86 24.65 38.62 2.04
C ARG A 86 24.62 37.30 2.81
N ALA A 87 23.71 36.40 2.46
CA ALA A 87 23.59 35.11 3.15
C ALA A 87 24.82 34.21 2.91
N TYR A 88 25.36 34.18 1.68
CA TYR A 88 26.57 33.43 1.35
C TYR A 88 27.81 33.99 2.05
N ALA A 89 27.98 35.32 2.08
CA ALA A 89 29.08 35.96 2.81
C ALA A 89 28.98 35.73 4.33
N ALA A 90 27.77 35.71 4.89
CA ALA A 90 27.55 35.43 6.31
C ALA A 90 27.77 33.96 6.68
N LEU A 91 27.57 33.04 5.72
CA LEU A 91 27.83 31.61 5.92
C LEU A 91 29.34 31.30 5.98
N ASP A 92 30.17 32.05 5.25
CA ASP A 92 31.65 31.98 5.25
C ASP A 92 32.23 30.55 5.04
N ALA A 93 31.50 29.68 4.33
CA ALA A 93 31.86 28.27 4.13
C ALA A 93 32.87 28.02 3.00
N GLY A 94 33.16 29.02 2.16
CA GLY A 94 33.98 28.89 0.95
C GLY A 94 33.33 28.08 -0.18
N ARG A 95 32.91 26.83 0.09
CA ARG A 95 32.25 25.93 -0.87
C ARG A 95 30.86 25.51 -0.36
N VAL A 96 29.88 25.47 -1.26
CA VAL A 96 28.50 25.13 -0.92
C VAL A 96 27.89 24.12 -1.91
N ALA A 97 26.90 23.37 -1.43
CA ALA A 97 25.97 22.61 -2.23
C ALA A 97 24.69 23.42 -2.45
N VAL A 98 24.25 23.53 -3.70
CA VAL A 98 23.02 24.24 -4.11
C VAL A 98 21.99 23.21 -4.57
N ARG A 99 20.93 23.05 -3.78
CA ARG A 99 19.97 21.93 -3.90
C ARG A 99 18.56 22.44 -4.06
N SER A 100 17.84 21.93 -5.05
CA SER A 100 16.42 22.21 -5.23
C SER A 100 15.60 21.65 -4.06
N SER A 101 14.59 22.41 -3.61
CA SER A 101 13.63 21.97 -2.60
C SER A 101 12.21 22.35 -3.01
N ALA A 102 11.42 21.36 -3.41
CA ALA A 102 10.05 21.59 -3.88
C ALA A 102 9.04 21.61 -2.73
N THR A 103 7.98 22.41 -2.87
CA THR A 103 6.82 22.35 -1.95
C THR A 103 6.03 21.05 -2.06
N ALA A 104 6.14 20.37 -3.21
CA ALA A 104 5.49 19.10 -3.49
C ALA A 104 6.35 17.86 -3.13
N GLU A 105 7.61 18.06 -2.70
CA GLU A 105 8.61 16.99 -2.55
C GLU A 105 8.20 15.90 -1.53
N ASP A 106 7.43 16.30 -0.49
CA ASP A 106 6.98 15.45 0.63
C ASP A 106 5.46 15.23 0.66
N LEU A 107 4.76 15.37 -0.48
CA LEU A 107 3.31 15.08 -0.53
C LEU A 107 3.03 13.59 -0.24
N PRO A 108 2.00 13.25 0.56
CA PRO A 108 1.60 11.86 0.78
C PRO A 108 1.38 11.13 -0.55
N GLY A 109 2.11 10.04 -0.77
CA GLY A 109 2.00 9.22 -1.98
C GLY A 109 2.84 9.67 -3.18
N ALA A 110 3.59 10.77 -3.08
CA ALA A 110 4.56 11.18 -4.10
C ALA A 110 5.98 11.23 -3.51
N SER A 111 6.97 10.82 -4.29
CA SER A 111 8.39 10.95 -3.99
C SER A 111 9.06 11.61 -5.20
N PHE A 112 9.42 12.89 -5.07
CA PHE A 112 10.13 13.64 -6.11
C PHE A 112 11.64 13.31 -6.14
N ALA A 113 12.03 12.17 -5.57
CA ALA A 113 13.41 11.72 -5.54
C ALA A 113 14.02 11.70 -6.96
N GLY A 114 15.20 12.31 -7.10
CA GLY A 114 15.95 12.34 -8.35
C GLY A 114 15.34 13.17 -9.49
N GLN A 115 14.23 13.88 -9.26
CA GLN A 115 13.56 14.65 -10.31
C GLN A 115 14.19 16.03 -10.56
N GLN A 116 14.88 16.59 -9.57
CA GLN A 116 15.39 17.95 -9.59
C GLN A 116 16.91 17.99 -9.51
N ASP A 117 17.47 19.11 -9.96
CA ASP A 117 18.92 19.26 -10.10
C ASP A 117 19.55 19.70 -8.77
N THR A 118 20.76 19.21 -8.52
CA THR A 118 21.63 19.56 -7.40
C THR A 118 23.02 19.87 -7.96
N TYR A 119 23.65 20.93 -7.45
CA TYR A 119 24.99 21.35 -7.85
C TYR A 119 25.90 21.33 -6.62
N LEU A 120 26.96 20.53 -6.68
CA LEU A 120 27.94 20.39 -5.60
C LEU A 120 29.19 21.22 -5.89
N ASP A 121 30.01 21.45 -4.85
CA ASP A 121 31.32 22.11 -4.96
C ASP A 121 31.26 23.53 -5.56
N VAL A 122 30.15 24.25 -5.31
CA VAL A 122 29.97 25.62 -5.82
C VAL A 122 30.80 26.58 -4.97
N SER A 123 31.76 27.25 -5.62
CA SER A 123 32.66 28.22 -4.98
C SER A 123 32.55 29.60 -5.63
N GLY A 124 32.49 30.62 -4.79
CA GLY A 124 32.34 32.00 -5.21
C GLY A 124 30.90 32.41 -5.50
N VAL A 125 30.65 33.70 -5.32
CA VAL A 125 29.33 34.31 -5.46
C VAL A 125 28.77 34.19 -6.88
N ASP A 126 29.62 34.33 -7.90
CA ASP A 126 29.16 34.31 -9.29
C ASP A 126 28.68 32.91 -9.68
N SER A 127 29.39 31.86 -9.26
CA SER A 127 28.97 30.46 -9.43
C SER A 127 27.68 30.15 -8.68
N LEU A 128 27.50 30.71 -7.47
CA LEU A 128 26.24 30.58 -6.72
C LEU A 128 25.07 31.19 -7.47
N LEU A 129 25.22 32.41 -7.97
CA LEU A 129 24.16 33.12 -8.70
C LEU A 129 23.84 32.49 -10.06
N ASP A 130 24.78 31.74 -10.63
CA ASP A 130 24.57 30.91 -11.81
C ASP A 130 23.88 29.56 -11.49
N ALA A 131 24.18 28.95 -10.34
CA ALA A 131 23.56 27.69 -9.91
C ALA A 131 22.07 27.83 -9.54
N ILE A 132 21.69 28.94 -8.88
CA ILE A 132 20.32 29.16 -8.39
C ILE A 132 19.25 29.12 -9.52
N PRO A 133 19.39 29.85 -10.65
CA PRO A 133 18.44 29.79 -11.74
C PRO A 133 18.34 28.40 -12.37
N ARG A 134 19.44 27.63 -12.39
CA ARG A 134 19.43 26.26 -12.92
C ARG A 134 18.62 25.32 -12.01
N CYS A 135 18.72 25.47 -10.68
CA CYS A 135 17.84 24.78 -9.75
C CYS A 135 16.36 25.13 -10.02
N TRP A 136 16.01 26.41 -10.13
CA TRP A 136 14.65 26.84 -10.46
C TRP A 136 14.16 26.28 -11.80
N ALA A 137 15.01 26.28 -12.83
CA ALA A 137 14.69 25.71 -14.13
C ALA A 137 14.46 24.19 -14.06
N SER A 138 15.11 23.48 -13.13
CA SER A 138 14.96 22.04 -12.96
C SER A 138 13.53 21.61 -12.58
N LEU A 139 12.75 22.53 -11.98
CA LEU A 139 11.32 22.31 -11.74
C LEU A 139 10.54 22.02 -13.03
N TRP A 140 11.01 22.55 -14.16
CA TRP A 140 10.33 22.49 -15.45
C TRP A 140 10.98 21.52 -16.45
N ASN A 141 12.00 20.77 -16.03
CA ASN A 141 12.59 19.72 -16.85
C ASN A 141 11.54 18.63 -17.16
N GLU A 142 11.68 17.98 -18.31
CA GLU A 142 10.70 17.01 -18.83
C GLU A 142 10.34 15.91 -17.82
N ARG A 143 11.35 15.36 -17.13
CA ARG A 143 11.17 14.34 -16.07
C ARG A 143 10.27 14.81 -14.92
N ALA A 144 10.49 16.03 -14.44
CA ALA A 144 9.76 16.59 -13.31
C ALA A 144 8.31 16.91 -13.68
N VAL A 145 8.07 17.42 -14.90
CA VAL A 145 6.74 17.70 -15.44
C VAL A 145 5.96 16.41 -15.67
N ALA A 146 6.58 15.42 -16.32
CA ALA A 146 5.97 14.12 -16.56
C ALA A 146 5.57 13.44 -15.25
N TYR A 147 6.46 13.47 -14.24
CA TYR A 147 6.18 12.95 -12.91
C TYR A 147 4.98 13.65 -12.24
N ARG A 148 4.92 14.99 -12.27
CA ARG A 148 3.78 15.73 -11.70
C ARG A 148 2.46 15.39 -12.37
N ARG A 149 2.44 15.34 -13.70
CA ARG A 149 1.24 14.98 -14.47
C ARG A 149 0.77 13.57 -14.17
N ALA A 150 1.69 12.61 -14.08
CA ALA A 150 1.38 11.23 -13.72
C ALA A 150 0.77 11.11 -12.32
N ASN A 151 1.16 11.99 -11.39
CA ASN A 151 0.66 12.02 -10.01
C ASN A 151 -0.47 13.04 -9.78
N GLY A 152 -1.05 13.63 -10.83
CA GLY A 152 -2.15 14.59 -10.73
C GLY A 152 -1.80 15.89 -9.99
N VAL A 153 -0.51 16.25 -9.92
CA VAL A 153 -0.04 17.49 -9.29
C VAL A 153 -0.16 18.65 -10.28
N ASP A 154 -0.92 19.68 -9.91
CA ASP A 154 -1.12 20.88 -10.73
C ASP A 154 0.17 21.71 -10.82
N ASP A 155 0.67 21.89 -12.05
CA ASP A 155 1.85 22.69 -12.37
C ASP A 155 1.75 24.14 -11.85
N LYS A 156 0.53 24.69 -11.67
CA LYS A 156 0.32 26.05 -11.15
C LYS A 156 0.52 26.20 -9.65
N ARG A 157 0.50 25.09 -8.90
CA ARG A 157 0.58 25.09 -7.43
C ARG A 157 1.97 24.77 -6.90
N VAL A 158 2.91 24.43 -7.77
CA VAL A 158 4.25 24.05 -7.35
C VAL A 158 5.15 25.27 -7.30
N SER A 159 5.94 25.36 -6.24
CA SER A 159 6.98 26.36 -6.07
C SER A 159 8.27 25.66 -5.67
N LEU A 160 9.40 26.31 -5.94
CA LEU A 160 10.71 25.77 -5.64
C LEU A 160 11.51 26.75 -4.76
N ALA A 161 11.94 26.27 -3.62
CA ALA A 161 12.99 26.90 -2.83
C ALA A 161 14.36 26.32 -3.23
N VAL A 162 15.44 27.02 -2.90
CA VAL A 162 16.81 26.54 -3.15
C VAL A 162 17.58 26.53 -1.84
N VAL A 163 17.96 25.34 -1.39
CA VAL A 163 18.80 25.15 -0.20
C VAL A 163 20.25 25.35 -0.61
N VAL A 164 20.96 26.23 0.09
CA VAL A 164 22.39 26.47 -0.04
C VAL A 164 23.04 26.05 1.27
N GLN A 165 23.79 24.96 1.24
CA GLN A 165 24.35 24.30 2.42
C GLN A 165 25.88 24.25 2.30
N GLU A 166 26.59 24.40 3.42
CA GLU A 166 28.03 24.19 3.51
C GLU A 166 28.41 22.82 2.91
N MET A 167 29.47 22.83 2.08
CA MET A 167 29.93 21.62 1.42
C MET A 167 30.77 20.77 2.38
N VAL A 168 30.32 19.55 2.67
CA VAL A 168 31.11 18.56 3.42
C VAL A 168 32.19 17.99 2.51
N ASP A 169 33.46 18.09 2.93
CA ASP A 169 34.58 17.43 2.27
C ASP A 169 34.56 15.93 2.62
N ALA A 170 33.72 15.19 1.88
CA ALA A 170 33.37 13.82 2.24
C ALA A 170 34.47 12.82 1.90
N SER A 171 34.92 12.06 2.91
CA SER A 171 35.72 10.84 2.72
C SER A 171 34.84 9.65 2.33
N ALA A 172 33.60 9.63 2.80
CA ALA A 172 32.55 8.70 2.40
C ALA A 172 31.18 9.37 2.44
N ALA A 173 30.24 8.88 1.65
CA ALA A 173 28.86 9.36 1.66
C ALA A 173 27.92 8.23 1.28
N GLY A 174 26.63 8.38 1.61
CA GLY A 174 25.70 7.30 1.40
C GLY A 174 24.26 7.64 1.72
N VAL A 175 23.44 6.59 1.67
CA VAL A 175 22.03 6.61 2.04
C VAL A 175 21.81 5.60 3.15
N LEU A 176 21.02 5.98 4.16
CA LEU A 176 20.55 5.13 5.23
C LEU A 176 19.01 5.11 5.20
N PHE A 177 18.44 3.92 5.09
CA PHE A 177 17.02 3.68 5.31
C PHE A 177 16.85 3.09 6.70
N THR A 178 15.95 3.65 7.52
CA THR A 178 15.70 3.13 8.88
C THR A 178 14.79 1.89 8.91
N ALA A 179 14.23 1.53 7.75
CA ALA A 179 13.55 0.28 7.49
C ALA A 179 14.06 -0.30 6.16
N ASP A 180 14.10 -1.62 6.05
CA ASP A 180 14.51 -2.31 4.82
C ASP A 180 13.52 -1.95 3.68
N PRO A 181 13.98 -1.30 2.60
CA PRO A 181 13.12 -0.85 1.51
C PRO A 181 12.60 -2.01 0.63
N VAL A 182 13.21 -3.20 0.71
CA VAL A 182 12.83 -4.39 -0.06
C VAL A 182 11.84 -5.25 0.71
N THR A 183 12.17 -5.60 1.96
CA THR A 183 11.33 -6.49 2.78
C THR A 183 10.25 -5.74 3.57
N GLY A 184 10.41 -4.43 3.75
CA GLY A 184 9.57 -3.61 4.61
C GLY A 184 9.80 -3.84 6.10
N GLN A 185 10.85 -4.57 6.47
CA GLN A 185 11.22 -4.83 7.85
C GLN A 185 11.64 -3.53 8.54
N ARG A 186 10.84 -3.11 9.51
CA ARG A 186 11.10 -1.90 10.30
C ARG A 186 12.18 -2.13 11.33
N ARG A 187 12.90 -1.06 11.69
CA ARG A 187 14.04 -1.10 12.61
C ARG A 187 15.16 -2.02 12.16
N HIS A 188 15.29 -2.14 10.84
CA HIS A 188 16.39 -2.79 10.16
C HIS A 188 17.01 -1.72 9.27
N ALA A 189 18.12 -1.17 9.73
CA ALA A 189 18.79 -0.08 9.02
C ALA A 189 19.55 -0.67 7.83
N ALA A 190 19.21 -0.24 6.62
CA ALA A 190 19.92 -0.56 5.40
C ALA A 190 20.79 0.64 5.00
N ILE A 191 22.09 0.44 4.83
CA ILE A 191 23.07 1.50 4.58
C ILE A 191 23.82 1.17 3.29
N ASP A 192 23.73 2.08 2.33
CA ASP A 192 24.54 2.04 1.11
C ASP A 192 25.58 3.16 1.19
N ALA A 193 26.86 2.82 1.06
CA ALA A 193 27.96 3.77 1.15
C ALA A 193 28.94 3.70 -0.03
N VAL A 194 29.48 4.84 -0.41
CA VAL A 194 30.53 5.00 -1.42
C VAL A 194 31.66 5.88 -0.89
N ALA A 195 32.88 5.67 -1.40
CA ALA A 195 34.00 6.55 -1.12
C ALA A 195 33.83 7.91 -1.83
N GLY A 196 34.12 9.01 -1.13
CA GLY A 196 33.95 10.37 -1.63
C GLY A 196 32.50 10.87 -1.64
N LEU A 197 32.16 11.69 -2.63
CA LEU A 197 30.86 12.35 -2.74
C LEU A 197 29.71 11.40 -3.12
N GLY A 198 28.54 11.61 -2.49
CA GLY A 198 27.34 10.78 -2.65
C GLY A 198 26.61 10.92 -3.99
N GLU A 199 26.93 11.92 -4.82
CA GLU A 199 26.29 12.13 -6.14
C GLU A 199 26.41 10.89 -7.05
N LYS A 200 27.55 10.19 -6.94
CA LYS A 200 27.81 8.96 -7.71
C LYS A 200 26.84 7.81 -7.35
N LEU A 201 26.36 7.78 -6.11
CA LEU A 201 25.39 6.80 -5.63
C LEU A 201 23.99 7.13 -6.13
N VAL A 202 23.56 8.39 -5.98
CA VAL A 202 22.23 8.84 -6.42
C VAL A 202 22.07 8.74 -7.95
N GLY A 203 23.16 8.96 -8.69
CA GLY A 203 23.19 8.79 -10.16
C GLY A 203 23.31 7.34 -10.64
N GLY A 204 23.44 6.35 -9.75
CA GLY A 204 23.58 4.93 -10.10
C GLY A 204 24.89 4.59 -10.84
N ALA A 205 25.92 5.44 -10.72
CA ALA A 205 27.17 5.31 -11.47
C ALA A 205 28.17 4.33 -10.82
N VAL A 206 27.96 3.97 -9.56
CA VAL A 206 28.87 3.13 -8.76
C VAL A 206 28.03 2.13 -7.96
N ASN A 207 28.55 0.90 -7.79
CA ASN A 207 27.98 -0.07 -6.86
C ASN A 207 28.41 0.28 -5.43
N PRO A 208 27.48 0.61 -4.52
CA PRO A 208 27.80 0.88 -3.13
C PRO A 208 28.21 -0.38 -2.35
N ASP A 209 28.93 -0.17 -1.26
CA ASP A 209 28.98 -1.15 -0.17
C ASP A 209 27.64 -1.14 0.56
N HIS A 210 27.05 -2.33 0.69
CA HIS A 210 25.77 -2.53 1.38
C HIS A 210 25.98 -3.13 2.76
N TYR A 211 25.43 -2.46 3.77
CA TYR A 211 25.42 -2.90 5.15
C TYR A 211 23.99 -2.99 5.65
N ALA A 212 23.75 -3.91 6.58
CA ALA A 212 22.49 -3.97 7.29
C ALA A 212 22.72 -4.12 8.79
N VAL A 213 21.94 -3.38 9.57
CA VAL A 213 22.02 -3.34 11.04
C VAL A 213 20.66 -3.68 11.63
N ASP A 214 20.64 -4.64 12.54
CA ASP A 214 19.50 -4.83 13.42
C ASP A 214 19.57 -3.83 14.57
N ILE A 215 18.71 -2.82 14.55
CA ILE A 215 18.75 -1.67 15.47
C ILE A 215 18.48 -2.13 16.92
N ALA A 216 17.70 -3.20 17.13
CA ALA A 216 17.39 -3.70 18.47
C ALA A 216 18.59 -4.35 19.16
N SER A 217 19.26 -5.25 18.45
CA SER A 217 20.42 -5.98 18.97
C SER A 217 21.71 -5.18 18.87
N HIS A 218 21.70 -4.06 18.13
CA HIS A 218 22.87 -3.22 17.85
C HIS A 218 23.98 -4.04 17.16
N GLN A 219 23.58 -4.86 16.18
CA GLN A 219 24.49 -5.75 15.46
C GLN A 219 24.46 -5.51 13.96
N VAL A 220 25.65 -5.47 13.36
CA VAL A 220 25.83 -5.50 11.90
C VAL A 220 25.56 -6.93 11.41
N VAL A 221 24.41 -7.12 10.76
CA VAL A 221 23.91 -8.42 10.30
C VAL A 221 24.31 -8.72 8.85
N GLN A 222 24.66 -7.70 8.06
CA GLN A 222 25.16 -7.85 6.70
C GLN A 222 26.34 -6.93 6.43
N ARG A 223 27.32 -7.42 5.66
CA ARG A 223 28.55 -6.72 5.26
C ARG A 223 28.79 -6.91 3.75
N PRO A 224 29.53 -5.98 3.10
CA PRO A 224 30.00 -6.17 1.73
C PRO A 224 30.91 -7.41 1.62
N ALA A 225 30.97 -8.00 0.43
CA ALA A 225 31.75 -9.22 0.18
C ALA A 225 33.26 -8.97 0.41
N ALA A 226 33.94 -9.94 1.01
CA ALA A 226 35.36 -9.84 1.33
C ALA A 226 36.22 -9.64 0.06
N GLY A 227 36.98 -8.54 0.00
CA GLY A 227 37.97 -8.30 -1.07
C GLY A 227 38.06 -6.87 -1.62
N GLN A 228 37.09 -5.97 -1.34
CA GLN A 228 37.05 -4.62 -1.92
C GLN A 228 37.48 -3.47 -0.98
N GLY A 229 37.75 -3.75 0.30
CA GLY A 229 38.02 -2.71 1.30
C GLY A 229 36.73 -1.99 1.68
N SER A 230 36.28 -2.15 2.92
CA SER A 230 35.00 -1.60 3.39
C SER A 230 35.07 -0.07 3.47
N VAL A 231 34.12 0.64 2.85
CA VAL A 231 34.02 2.11 2.90
C VAL A 231 33.77 2.62 4.33
N LEU A 232 32.99 1.85 5.10
CA LEU A 232 32.65 2.13 6.49
C LEU A 232 33.18 1.01 7.40
N SER A 233 33.63 1.38 8.59
CA SER A 233 33.90 0.45 9.69
C SER A 233 32.61 0.04 10.40
N ASP A 234 32.63 -1.11 11.08
CA ASP A 234 31.46 -1.57 11.87
C ASP A 234 31.01 -0.52 12.90
N GLN A 235 31.95 0.23 13.50
CA GLN A 235 31.62 1.29 14.45
C GLN A 235 30.87 2.45 13.79
N GLU A 236 31.29 2.88 12.60
CA GLU A 236 30.62 3.95 11.85
C GLU A 236 29.23 3.51 11.36
N VAL A 237 29.10 2.27 10.92
CA VAL A 237 27.82 1.65 10.54
C VAL A 237 26.85 1.66 11.73
N LEU A 238 27.31 1.30 12.93
CA LEU A 238 26.50 1.34 14.14
C LEU A 238 26.14 2.78 14.55
N THR A 239 27.07 3.72 14.48
CA THR A 239 26.81 5.14 14.75
C THR A 239 25.79 5.74 13.77
N LEU A 240 25.87 5.40 12.48
CA LEU A 240 24.86 5.81 11.49
C LEU A 240 23.49 5.22 11.81
N ALA A 241 23.42 3.94 12.18
CA ALA A 241 22.17 3.30 12.59
C ALA A 241 21.55 3.97 13.84
N GLU A 242 22.37 4.38 14.81
CA GLU A 242 21.91 5.15 15.98
C GLU A 242 21.36 6.53 15.60
N PHE A 243 22.03 7.24 14.69
CA PHE A 243 21.48 8.50 14.14
C PHE A 243 20.15 8.25 13.43
N GLY A 244 20.09 7.24 12.55
CA GLY A 244 18.86 6.86 11.86
C GLY A 244 17.70 6.58 12.81
N ASP A 245 17.93 5.79 13.85
CA ASP A 245 16.95 5.45 14.88
C ASP A 245 16.49 6.68 15.68
N ARG A 246 17.40 7.59 16.03
CA ARG A 246 17.04 8.88 16.66
C ARG A 246 16.22 9.77 15.73
N VAL A 247 16.57 9.84 14.45
CA VAL A 247 15.86 10.63 13.43
C VAL A 247 14.47 10.06 13.15
N GLU A 248 14.33 8.73 13.03
CA GLU A 248 13.02 8.05 12.91
C GLU A 248 12.13 8.34 14.13
N ARG A 249 12.66 8.27 15.36
CA ARG A 249 11.89 8.61 16.56
C ARG A 249 11.45 10.07 16.59
N HIS A 250 12.31 10.97 16.13
CA HIS A 250 12.00 12.41 16.04
C HIS A 250 10.85 12.66 15.07
N PHE A 251 10.94 12.09 13.87
CA PHE A 251 9.93 12.28 12.82
C PHE A 251 8.70 11.38 12.94
N LYS A 252 8.75 10.35 13.80
CA LYS A 252 7.71 9.33 14.05
C LYS A 252 7.30 8.52 12.81
N ALA A 253 8.23 8.35 11.87
CA ALA A 253 8.04 7.58 10.65
C ALA A 253 9.40 7.08 10.15
N PRO A 254 9.47 5.92 9.47
CA PRO A 254 10.71 5.47 8.83
C PRO A 254 11.27 6.52 7.88
N GLN A 255 12.58 6.72 7.92
CA GLN A 255 13.27 7.76 7.17
C GLN A 255 14.27 7.18 6.18
N ASP A 256 14.36 7.85 5.04
CA ASP A 256 15.43 7.79 4.06
C ASP A 256 16.33 9.01 4.31
N ILE A 257 17.59 8.77 4.65
CA ILE A 257 18.55 9.76 5.14
C ILE A 257 19.79 9.71 4.25
N GLU A 258 20.15 10.85 3.69
CA GLU A 258 21.46 11.01 3.03
C GLU A 258 22.47 11.52 4.06
N PHE A 259 23.66 10.92 4.05
CA PHE A 259 24.74 11.26 4.97
C PHE A 259 26.08 11.45 4.25
N ALA A 260 26.99 12.15 4.91
CA ALA A 260 28.40 12.27 4.55
C ALA A 260 29.26 12.09 5.80
N LEU A 261 30.42 11.45 5.66
CA LEU A 261 31.50 11.44 6.64
C LEU A 261 32.60 12.35 6.11
N ASP A 262 33.01 13.35 6.90
CA ASP A 262 34.11 14.23 6.52
C ASP A 262 35.49 13.51 6.55
N GLN A 263 36.57 14.24 6.29
CA GLN A 263 37.93 13.70 6.33
C GLN A 263 38.35 13.20 7.73
N GLU A 264 37.76 13.76 8.78
CA GLU A 264 37.95 13.36 10.19
C GLU A 264 36.98 12.25 10.62
N ARG A 265 36.13 11.79 9.69
CA ARG A 265 35.10 10.76 9.88
C ARG A 265 33.93 11.18 10.78
N HIS A 266 33.69 12.48 10.93
CA HIS A 266 32.45 12.95 11.57
C HIS A 266 31.25 12.80 10.65
N VAL A 267 30.12 12.36 11.21
CA VAL A 267 28.86 12.15 10.49
C VAL A 267 28.11 13.46 10.33
N TRP A 268 27.69 13.75 9.11
CA TRP A 268 26.83 14.86 8.72
C TRP A 268 25.58 14.34 8.02
N LEU A 269 24.40 14.77 8.48
CA LEU A 269 23.12 14.48 7.83
C LEU A 269 22.83 15.58 6.82
N VAL A 270 22.79 15.21 5.54
CA VAL A 270 22.63 16.18 4.44
C VAL A 270 21.22 16.17 3.86
N GLN A 271 20.40 15.16 4.16
CA GLN A 271 18.97 15.14 3.85
C GLN A 271 18.24 14.12 4.72
N SER A 272 16.94 14.33 4.98
CA SER A 272 16.03 13.31 5.50
C SER A 272 14.65 13.48 4.90
N ARG A 273 13.99 12.36 4.59
CA ARG A 273 12.61 12.30 4.10
C ARG A 273 11.90 11.01 4.54
N PRO A 274 10.57 10.99 4.68
CA PRO A 274 9.84 9.79 5.04
C PRO A 274 9.87 8.74 3.92
N ILE A 275 9.97 7.45 4.28
CA ILE A 275 9.82 6.35 3.31
C ILE A 275 8.33 6.13 3.01
N THR A 276 7.91 6.42 1.78
CA THR A 276 6.49 6.36 1.37
C THR A 276 6.08 5.05 0.67
N THR A 277 7.03 4.16 0.39
CA THR A 277 6.81 2.89 -0.32
C THR A 277 6.49 1.70 0.60
N LEU A 278 6.64 1.86 1.92
CA LEU A 278 6.40 0.79 2.88
C LEU A 278 4.91 0.45 2.98
N TYR A 279 4.58 -0.83 2.96
CA TYR A 279 3.23 -1.28 3.28
C TYR A 279 2.88 -0.91 4.73
N PRO A 280 1.75 -0.23 5.01
CA PRO A 280 1.41 0.24 6.34
C PRO A 280 1.18 -0.92 7.32
N LEU A 281 1.43 -0.67 8.61
CA LEU A 281 1.05 -1.61 9.66
C LEU A 281 -0.37 -1.28 10.16
N PRO A 282 -1.07 -2.25 10.78
CA PRO A 282 -2.27 -1.92 11.54
C PRO A 282 -1.99 -0.84 12.59
N GLU A 283 -2.94 0.08 12.80
CA GLU A 283 -2.74 1.24 13.70
C GLU A 283 -2.42 0.85 15.14
N ASP A 284 -2.98 -0.27 15.61
CA ASP A 284 -2.78 -0.81 16.94
C ASP A 284 -1.73 -1.94 16.99
N ALA A 285 -0.93 -2.09 15.93
CA ALA A 285 0.15 -3.06 15.93
C ALA A 285 1.15 -2.73 17.05
N PRO A 286 1.48 -3.69 17.94
CA PRO A 286 2.50 -3.45 18.95
C PRO A 286 3.86 -3.25 18.28
N ASP A 287 4.80 -2.66 19.03
CA ASP A 287 6.20 -2.62 18.63
C ASP A 287 6.65 -4.06 18.31
N PRO A 288 7.02 -4.39 17.05
CA PRO A 288 7.34 -5.76 16.65
C PRO A 288 8.50 -6.38 17.43
N GLN A 289 9.33 -5.55 18.06
CA GLN A 289 10.43 -5.99 18.92
C GLN A 289 9.96 -6.36 20.33
N LYS A 290 8.86 -5.75 20.81
CA LYS A 290 8.24 -6.08 22.10
C LYS A 290 7.31 -7.28 21.98
N GLU A 291 6.52 -7.32 20.91
CA GLU A 291 5.59 -8.40 20.68
C GLU A 291 5.46 -8.69 19.17
N LEU A 292 5.84 -9.90 18.77
CA LEU A 292 5.66 -10.35 17.41
C LEU A 292 4.21 -10.79 17.18
N ARG A 293 3.52 -10.08 16.30
CA ARG A 293 2.19 -10.42 15.79
C ARG A 293 2.26 -10.95 14.36
N VAL A 294 1.35 -11.87 14.03
CA VAL A 294 1.22 -12.44 12.69
C VAL A 294 -0.16 -12.11 12.16
N TYR A 295 -0.19 -11.33 11.08
CA TYR A 295 -1.41 -10.96 10.37
C TYR A 295 -1.49 -11.72 9.05
N PHE A 296 -2.56 -12.47 8.86
CA PHE A 296 -2.81 -13.21 7.63
C PHE A 296 -3.72 -12.41 6.71
N SER A 297 -3.30 -12.18 5.47
CA SER A 297 -4.08 -11.41 4.49
C SER A 297 -5.30 -12.22 4.02
N GLY A 298 -6.51 -11.71 4.30
CA GLY A 298 -7.75 -12.27 3.77
C GLY A 298 -7.86 -12.12 2.25
N SER A 299 -7.27 -11.05 1.71
CA SER A 299 -7.14 -10.78 0.27
C SER A 299 -6.48 -11.92 -0.50
N VAL A 300 -5.41 -12.51 0.05
CA VAL A 300 -4.71 -13.66 -0.57
C VAL A 300 -5.64 -14.86 -0.71
N PHE A 301 -6.41 -15.16 0.33
CA PHE A 301 -7.35 -16.30 0.32
C PHE A 301 -8.49 -16.12 -0.68
N GLN A 302 -8.89 -14.87 -0.93
CA GLN A 302 -9.99 -14.52 -1.83
C GLN A 302 -9.53 -14.24 -3.27
N GLY A 303 -8.21 -14.19 -3.51
CA GLY A 303 -7.63 -13.82 -4.81
C GLY A 303 -7.89 -12.37 -5.20
N TYR A 304 -8.21 -11.49 -4.24
CA TYR A 304 -8.50 -10.07 -4.46
C TYR A 304 -7.44 -9.21 -3.80
N PHE A 305 -6.52 -8.67 -4.59
CA PHE A 305 -5.32 -7.97 -4.11
C PHE A 305 -5.41 -6.44 -4.15
N GLU A 306 -6.50 -5.90 -4.68
CA GLU A 306 -6.73 -4.46 -4.72
C GLU A 306 -7.15 -3.92 -3.35
N PRO A 307 -6.98 -2.61 -3.10
CA PRO A 307 -7.63 -1.94 -1.99
C PRO A 307 -9.16 -2.16 -2.04
N ILE A 308 -9.76 -2.35 -0.87
CA ILE A 308 -11.21 -2.42 -0.68
C ILE A 308 -11.69 -1.00 -0.37
N THR A 309 -12.83 -0.61 -0.93
CA THR A 309 -13.44 0.68 -0.67
C THR A 309 -13.75 0.87 0.82
N PRO A 310 -13.85 2.12 1.32
CA PRO A 310 -14.27 2.38 2.70
C PRO A 310 -15.58 1.68 3.08
N MET A 311 -16.53 1.59 2.14
CA MET A 311 -17.80 0.89 2.36
C MET A 311 -17.61 -0.62 2.49
N GLY A 312 -16.76 -1.23 1.66
CA GLY A 312 -16.38 -2.64 1.78
C GLY A 312 -15.68 -2.94 3.12
N VAL A 313 -14.74 -2.09 3.55
CA VAL A 313 -14.08 -2.23 4.86
C VAL A 313 -15.10 -2.19 5.99
N GLN A 314 -16.05 -1.24 5.96
CA GLN A 314 -17.09 -1.13 6.99
C GLN A 314 -18.01 -2.36 7.01
N PHE A 315 -18.35 -2.91 5.84
CA PHE A 315 -19.07 -4.18 5.76
C PHE A 315 -18.32 -5.33 6.44
N PHE A 316 -17.00 -5.45 6.24
CA PHE A 316 -16.21 -6.48 6.91
C PHE A 316 -16.07 -6.27 8.41
N ARG A 317 -16.00 -5.01 8.88
CA ARG A 317 -16.05 -4.70 10.31
C ARG A 317 -17.36 -5.22 10.91
N LEU A 318 -18.50 -4.85 10.33
CA LEU A 318 -19.81 -5.30 10.80
C LEU A 318 -19.95 -6.83 10.75
N LEU A 319 -19.52 -7.45 9.65
CA LEU A 319 -19.53 -8.91 9.49
C LEU A 319 -18.67 -9.58 10.57
N SER A 320 -17.46 -9.06 10.82
CA SER A 320 -16.57 -9.56 11.85
C SER A 320 -17.19 -9.40 13.25
N GLY A 321 -17.85 -8.28 13.52
CA GLY A 321 -18.58 -8.05 14.77
C GLY A 321 -19.68 -9.09 14.99
N ALA A 322 -20.48 -9.37 13.96
CA ALA A 322 -21.55 -10.36 14.00
C ALA A 322 -21.03 -11.77 14.33
N VAL A 323 -19.91 -12.18 13.74
CA VAL A 323 -19.47 -13.59 13.79
C VAL A 323 -18.45 -13.90 14.88
N SER A 324 -17.69 -12.91 15.36
CA SER A 324 -16.55 -13.15 16.26
C SER A 324 -16.95 -13.72 17.61
N ALA A 325 -18.11 -13.30 18.16
CA ALA A 325 -18.64 -13.83 19.42
C ALA A 325 -18.87 -15.35 19.37
N MET A 326 -19.22 -15.91 18.20
CA MET A 326 -19.42 -17.36 18.04
C MET A 326 -18.13 -18.15 18.24
N PHE A 327 -16.99 -17.54 17.91
CA PHE A 327 -15.66 -18.14 18.05
C PHE A 327 -15.02 -17.84 19.42
N GLY A 328 -15.76 -17.21 20.33
CA GLY A 328 -15.29 -16.88 21.68
C GLY A 328 -14.44 -15.61 21.75
N PHE A 329 -14.52 -14.74 20.74
CA PHE A 329 -13.91 -13.42 20.77
C PHE A 329 -15.01 -12.40 21.09
N PRO A 330 -15.02 -11.81 22.31
CA PRO A 330 -15.99 -10.78 22.65
C PRO A 330 -15.81 -9.56 21.74
N VAL A 331 -16.92 -8.88 21.45
CA VAL A 331 -16.96 -7.66 20.64
C VAL A 331 -17.79 -6.65 21.42
N ASP A 332 -17.17 -5.55 21.81
CA ASP A 332 -17.82 -4.50 22.61
C ASP A 332 -18.72 -3.62 21.73
N ASP A 333 -18.26 -3.33 20.50
CA ASP A 333 -18.99 -2.58 19.49
C ASP A 333 -19.06 -3.40 18.19
N LEU A 334 -20.27 -3.87 17.85
CA LEU A 334 -20.51 -4.70 16.68
C LEU A 334 -20.27 -3.95 15.37
N VAL A 335 -20.43 -2.63 15.35
CA VAL A 335 -20.26 -1.77 14.15
C VAL A 335 -18.78 -1.46 13.93
N ALA A 336 -18.03 -1.22 15.01
CA ALA A 336 -16.56 -1.10 14.94
C ALA A 336 -15.89 -2.42 14.53
N GLY A 337 -16.54 -3.55 14.81
CA GLY A 337 -16.09 -4.88 14.42
C GLY A 337 -15.13 -5.51 15.43
N SER A 338 -14.54 -6.63 15.03
CA SER A 338 -13.66 -7.39 15.92
C SER A 338 -12.21 -6.89 15.88
N GLN A 339 -11.56 -6.86 17.03
CA GLN A 339 -10.13 -6.54 17.16
C GLN A 339 -9.21 -7.52 16.41
N ILE A 340 -9.70 -8.69 15.98
CA ILE A 340 -8.92 -9.62 15.17
C ILE A 340 -8.84 -9.19 13.71
N LEU A 341 -9.81 -8.42 13.21
CA LEU A 341 -9.79 -7.86 11.86
C LEU A 341 -8.90 -6.62 11.87
N LYS A 342 -8.04 -6.50 10.86
CA LYS A 342 -7.15 -5.37 10.64
C LYS A 342 -7.25 -4.94 9.19
N GLU A 343 -7.15 -3.64 8.94
CA GLU A 343 -7.26 -3.08 7.58
C GLU A 343 -6.12 -2.13 7.16
N PRO A 344 -4.84 -2.49 7.37
CA PRO A 344 -3.75 -1.65 6.87
C PRO A 344 -3.82 -1.54 5.35
N GLY A 345 -3.71 -0.31 4.84
CA GLY A 345 -3.68 -0.05 3.39
C GLY A 345 -4.97 -0.45 2.69
N MET A 346 -6.11 -0.37 3.39
CA MET A 346 -7.45 -0.70 2.89
C MET A 346 -7.58 -2.16 2.41
N ARG A 347 -6.86 -3.10 3.02
CA ARG A 347 -6.94 -4.53 2.70
C ARG A 347 -7.18 -5.33 3.97
N LEU A 348 -7.89 -6.45 3.88
CA LEU A 348 -8.27 -7.23 5.06
C LEU A 348 -7.15 -8.13 5.53
N TYR A 349 -6.87 -8.07 6.82
CA TYR A 349 -5.97 -8.96 7.53
C TYR A 349 -6.65 -9.50 8.78
N ILE A 350 -6.27 -10.70 9.18
CA ILE A 350 -6.74 -11.34 10.41
C ILE A 350 -5.53 -11.57 11.31
N ASP A 351 -5.57 -11.10 12.55
CA ASP A 351 -4.58 -11.46 13.58
C ASP A 351 -4.71 -12.96 13.91
N VAL A 352 -3.75 -13.73 13.40
CA VAL A 352 -3.68 -15.19 13.61
C VAL A 352 -2.63 -15.57 14.65
N THR A 353 -2.08 -14.60 15.39
CA THR A 353 -0.99 -14.83 16.36
C THR A 353 -1.36 -15.90 17.38
N SER A 354 -2.57 -15.83 17.93
CA SER A 354 -3.06 -16.80 18.92
C SER A 354 -3.23 -18.22 18.32
N ILE A 355 -3.66 -18.30 17.05
CA ILE A 355 -3.85 -19.56 16.32
C ILE A 355 -2.48 -20.19 16.03
N VAL A 356 -1.53 -19.40 15.54
CA VAL A 356 -0.17 -19.85 15.25
C VAL A 356 0.55 -20.26 16.53
N ARG A 357 0.27 -19.67 17.69
CA ARG A 357 0.88 -20.10 18.96
C ARG A 357 0.18 -21.30 19.62
N ASP A 358 -0.97 -21.75 19.13
CA ASP A 358 -1.63 -22.96 19.63
C ASP A 358 -1.17 -24.22 18.85
N PRO A 359 -0.81 -25.34 19.52
CA PRO A 359 -0.30 -26.53 18.84
C PRO A 359 -1.32 -27.19 17.89
N VAL A 360 -2.61 -27.12 18.20
CA VAL A 360 -3.68 -27.68 17.37
C VAL A 360 -4.08 -26.68 16.29
N GLY A 361 -4.25 -25.41 16.69
CA GLY A 361 -4.55 -24.27 15.82
C GLY A 361 -3.52 -24.13 14.70
N ARG A 362 -2.22 -24.11 15.02
CA ARG A 362 -1.14 -24.02 14.02
C ARG A 362 -1.24 -25.13 12.98
N ARG A 363 -1.41 -26.38 13.42
CA ARG A 363 -1.46 -27.53 12.51
C ARG A 363 -2.69 -27.45 11.59
N ALA A 364 -3.84 -27.10 12.14
CA ALA A 364 -5.07 -26.93 11.37
C ALA A 364 -4.93 -25.78 10.37
N PHE A 365 -4.38 -24.64 10.78
CA PHE A 365 -4.21 -23.45 9.97
C PHE A 365 -3.23 -23.67 8.79
N VAL A 366 -2.08 -24.32 9.03
CA VAL A 366 -1.14 -24.70 7.96
C VAL A 366 -1.79 -25.68 6.96
N THR A 367 -2.62 -26.62 7.44
CA THR A 367 -3.32 -27.56 6.56
C THR A 367 -4.39 -26.87 5.73
N LEU A 368 -5.15 -25.94 6.33
CA LEU A 368 -6.19 -25.20 5.62
C LEU A 368 -5.59 -24.29 4.54
N THR A 369 -4.52 -23.57 4.87
CA THR A 369 -3.83 -22.68 3.94
C THR A 369 -3.15 -23.43 2.81
N SER A 370 -2.57 -24.61 3.05
CA SER A 370 -1.94 -25.41 1.98
C SER A 370 -2.93 -25.97 0.95
N MET A 371 -4.22 -26.08 1.31
CA MET A 371 -5.28 -26.48 0.37
C MET A 371 -5.78 -25.32 -0.50
N GLY A 372 -5.64 -24.07 -0.04
CA GLY A 372 -6.15 -22.88 -0.72
C GLY A 372 -5.08 -22.05 -1.44
N GLU A 373 -3.89 -21.89 -0.86
CA GLU A 373 -2.81 -21.07 -1.42
C GLU A 373 -1.43 -21.61 -0.97
N ALA A 374 -0.72 -22.27 -1.90
CA ALA A 374 0.49 -23.02 -1.57
C ALA A 374 1.66 -22.15 -1.10
N ARG A 375 1.78 -20.89 -1.57
CA ARG A 375 2.93 -20.03 -1.25
C ARG A 375 2.88 -19.52 0.19
N SER A 376 1.70 -19.15 0.69
CA SER A 376 1.47 -18.72 2.07
C SER A 376 1.80 -19.80 3.07
N SER A 377 1.57 -21.07 2.70
CA SER A 377 1.91 -22.19 3.58
C SER A 377 3.41 -22.29 3.84
N ALA A 378 4.27 -21.98 2.86
CA ALA A 378 5.72 -21.97 3.02
C ALA A 378 6.17 -20.84 3.97
N VAL A 379 5.57 -19.64 3.82
CA VAL A 379 5.83 -18.50 4.71
C VAL A 379 5.41 -18.82 6.15
N LEU A 380 4.25 -19.45 6.35
CA LEU A 380 3.78 -19.85 7.68
C LEU A 380 4.68 -20.90 8.34
N VAL A 381 5.23 -21.84 7.56
CA VAL A 381 6.22 -22.81 8.06
C VAL A 381 7.52 -22.11 8.47
N GLN A 382 7.98 -21.12 7.69
CA GLN A 382 9.14 -20.32 8.04
C GLN A 382 8.90 -19.51 9.32
N LEU A 383 7.76 -18.82 9.43
CA LEU A 383 7.37 -18.08 10.64
C LEU A 383 7.28 -19.00 11.88
N ALA A 384 6.81 -20.24 11.71
CA ALA A 384 6.73 -21.20 12.80
C ALA A 384 8.09 -21.59 13.40
N SER A 385 9.19 -21.32 12.69
CA SER A 385 10.56 -21.52 13.18
C SER A 385 11.08 -20.38 14.06
N ASP A 386 10.41 -19.22 14.08
CA ASP A 386 10.79 -18.08 14.93
C ASP A 386 10.52 -18.42 16.42
N PRO A 387 11.54 -18.40 17.30
CA PRO A 387 11.38 -18.72 18.72
C PRO A 387 10.35 -17.84 19.45
N ARG A 388 10.14 -16.60 18.99
CA ARG A 388 9.17 -15.65 19.57
C ARG A 388 7.73 -16.12 19.34
N LEU A 389 7.50 -16.91 18.29
CA LEU A 389 6.24 -17.58 18.01
C LEU A 389 6.19 -18.99 18.62
N SER A 390 7.00 -19.30 19.62
CA SER A 390 6.94 -20.59 20.30
C SER A 390 5.52 -20.94 20.78
N LEU A 391 5.22 -22.24 20.73
CA LEU A 391 3.92 -22.76 21.11
C LEU A 391 3.63 -22.42 22.57
N ALA A 392 2.44 -21.88 22.83
CA ALA A 392 1.97 -21.69 24.19
C ALA A 392 1.97 -23.04 24.92
N ARG A 393 2.35 -23.04 26.21
CA ARG A 393 2.25 -24.22 27.10
C ARG A 393 0.77 -24.53 27.41
N ARG A 394 -0.02 -24.88 26.40
CA ARG A 394 -1.41 -25.35 26.52
C ARG A 394 -1.47 -26.83 26.18
N SER A 395 -2.25 -27.58 26.96
CA SER A 395 -2.51 -28.98 26.68
C SER A 395 -3.35 -29.11 25.41
N ARG A 396 -2.89 -29.93 24.45
CA ARG A 396 -3.62 -30.24 23.21
C ARG A 396 -5.06 -30.68 23.47
N LEU A 397 -5.29 -31.42 24.56
CA LEU A 397 -6.62 -31.90 24.94
C LEU A 397 -7.58 -30.74 25.27
N ARG A 398 -7.08 -29.66 25.89
CA ARG A 398 -7.90 -28.48 26.18
C ARG A 398 -8.28 -27.74 24.90
N SER A 399 -7.33 -27.57 23.97
CA SER A 399 -7.59 -26.91 22.68
C SER A 399 -8.60 -27.72 21.85
N VAL A 400 -8.46 -29.04 21.79
CA VAL A 400 -9.44 -29.93 21.12
C VAL A 400 -10.81 -29.83 21.77
N ARG A 401 -10.91 -29.87 23.11
CA ARG A 401 -12.19 -29.73 23.82
C ARG A 401 -12.85 -28.38 23.57
N ALA A 402 -12.08 -27.29 23.54
CA ALA A 402 -12.60 -25.96 23.25
C ALA A 402 -13.16 -25.85 21.82
N ILE A 403 -12.42 -26.33 20.82
CA ILE A 403 -12.84 -26.34 19.42
C ILE A 403 -14.09 -27.23 19.26
N ALA A 404 -14.05 -28.46 19.78
CA ALA A 404 -15.19 -29.37 19.72
C ALA A 404 -16.42 -28.78 20.41
N GLY A 405 -16.26 -28.16 21.59
CA GLY A 405 -17.33 -27.48 22.31
C GLY A 405 -17.93 -26.30 21.54
N ALA A 406 -17.11 -25.53 20.81
CA ALA A 406 -17.58 -24.46 19.94
C ALA A 406 -18.38 -25.02 18.75
N LEU A 407 -17.86 -26.02 18.05
CA LEU A 407 -18.54 -26.68 16.93
C LEU A 407 -19.87 -27.33 17.34
N MET A 408 -19.92 -27.96 18.52
CA MET A 408 -21.14 -28.55 19.09
C MET A 408 -22.20 -27.48 19.37
N ARG A 409 -21.82 -26.38 20.06
CA ARG A 409 -22.73 -25.25 20.34
C ARG A 409 -23.25 -24.59 19.06
N ALA A 410 -22.41 -24.55 18.03
CA ALA A 410 -22.75 -24.01 16.72
C ALA A 410 -23.64 -24.96 15.88
N GLY A 411 -23.92 -26.19 16.35
CA GLY A 411 -24.78 -27.13 15.62
C GLY A 411 -24.13 -27.72 14.35
N VAL A 412 -22.80 -27.64 14.23
CA VAL A 412 -22.04 -28.12 13.08
C VAL A 412 -22.24 -29.62 12.85
N PRO A 413 -22.14 -30.52 13.85
CA PRO A 413 -22.29 -31.96 13.62
C PRO A 413 -23.68 -32.38 13.14
N HIS A 414 -24.73 -31.72 13.63
CA HIS A 414 -26.10 -31.96 13.17
C HIS A 414 -26.26 -31.60 11.69
N SER A 415 -25.75 -30.42 11.31
CA SER A 415 -25.73 -29.96 9.92
C SER A 415 -24.91 -30.91 9.02
N ALA A 416 -23.74 -31.33 9.49
CA ALA A 416 -22.86 -32.26 8.80
C ALA A 416 -23.53 -33.62 8.53
N LEU A 417 -24.18 -34.21 9.54
CA LEU A 417 -24.89 -35.47 9.41
C LEU A 417 -26.05 -35.38 8.41
N ARG A 418 -26.77 -34.25 8.40
CA ARG A 418 -27.86 -34.02 7.45
C ARG A 418 -27.37 -33.91 6.01
N VAL A 419 -26.25 -33.23 5.79
CA VAL A 419 -25.61 -33.13 4.47
C VAL A 419 -25.20 -34.51 3.97
N LEU A 420 -24.59 -35.33 4.83
CA LEU A 420 -24.18 -36.69 4.48
C LEU A 420 -25.36 -37.64 4.20
N ARG A 421 -26.51 -37.44 4.88
CA ARG A 421 -27.68 -38.31 4.75
C ARG A 421 -28.60 -37.92 3.59
N SER A 422 -28.77 -36.63 3.32
CA SER A 422 -29.74 -36.11 2.36
C SER A 422 -29.26 -34.77 1.77
N PRO A 423 -28.24 -34.81 0.88
CA PRO A 423 -27.60 -33.61 0.38
C PRO A 423 -28.54 -32.71 -0.43
N GLU A 424 -29.40 -33.26 -1.29
CA GLU A 424 -30.31 -32.48 -2.15
C GLU A 424 -31.37 -31.74 -1.35
N VAL A 425 -32.01 -32.45 -0.41
CA VAL A 425 -33.02 -31.87 0.49
C VAL A 425 -32.41 -30.78 1.37
N THR A 426 -31.19 -31.03 1.84
CA THR A 426 -30.44 -30.09 2.68
C THR A 426 -30.08 -28.83 1.89
N ARG A 427 -29.56 -28.97 0.66
CA ARG A 427 -29.31 -27.83 -0.25
C ARG A 427 -30.58 -27.03 -0.52
N ALA A 428 -31.67 -27.68 -0.91
CA ALA A 428 -32.92 -26.99 -1.24
C ALA A 428 -33.48 -26.22 -0.04
N ARG A 429 -33.34 -26.76 1.18
CA ARG A 429 -33.68 -26.05 2.41
C ARG A 429 -32.76 -24.84 2.61
N TYR A 430 -31.46 -25.01 2.44
CA TYR A 430 -30.49 -23.93 2.61
C TYR A 430 -30.78 -22.73 1.73
N VAL A 431 -31.04 -22.96 0.44
CA VAL A 431 -31.38 -21.89 -0.50
C VAL A 431 -32.64 -21.14 -0.06
N ARG A 432 -33.71 -21.86 0.30
CA ARG A 432 -34.95 -21.24 0.78
C ARG A 432 -34.75 -20.39 2.04
N GLU A 433 -34.00 -20.91 3.01
CA GLU A 433 -33.73 -20.18 4.25
C GLU A 433 -32.91 -18.91 4.00
N ILE A 434 -31.93 -18.95 3.09
CA ILE A 434 -31.16 -17.77 2.68
C ILE A 434 -32.07 -16.74 2.02
N GLU A 435 -32.91 -17.16 1.08
CA GLU A 435 -33.88 -16.28 0.40
C GLU A 435 -34.86 -15.64 1.40
N GLU A 436 -35.31 -16.39 2.40
CA GLU A 436 -36.20 -15.89 3.45
C GLU A 436 -35.48 -14.89 4.36
N PHE A 437 -34.24 -15.19 4.76
CA PHE A 437 -33.43 -14.28 5.59
C PHE A 437 -32.99 -13.03 4.85
N ALA A 438 -32.78 -13.11 3.54
CA ALA A 438 -32.36 -11.98 2.72
C ALA A 438 -33.52 -11.06 2.31
N ARG A 439 -34.77 -11.41 2.65
CA ARG A 439 -35.91 -10.51 2.45
C ARG A 439 -35.86 -9.37 3.46
N VAL A 440 -35.79 -8.16 2.92
CA VAL A 440 -35.84 -6.92 3.69
C VAL A 440 -37.09 -6.17 3.24
N ASP A 441 -38.10 -6.14 4.11
CA ASP A 441 -39.33 -5.39 3.87
C ASP A 441 -39.09 -3.92 4.23
N LEU A 442 -38.81 -3.11 3.21
CA LEU A 442 -38.68 -1.66 3.32
C LEU A 442 -39.72 -0.97 2.43
N PRO A 443 -40.39 0.09 2.92
CA PRO A 443 -41.22 0.96 2.09
C PRO A 443 -40.46 1.48 0.86
N GLU A 444 -41.15 1.72 -0.26
CA GLU A 444 -40.51 2.28 -1.46
C GLU A 444 -39.89 3.66 -1.18
N ASP A 445 -40.52 4.44 -0.31
CA ASP A 445 -40.09 5.76 0.16
C ASP A 445 -39.13 5.71 1.37
N ALA A 446 -38.61 4.53 1.74
CA ALA A 446 -37.67 4.40 2.84
C ALA A 446 -36.46 5.32 2.65
N THR A 447 -36.16 6.08 3.70
CA THR A 447 -35.01 6.99 3.77
C THR A 447 -33.68 6.22 3.71
N SER A 448 -32.60 6.92 3.38
CA SER A 448 -31.25 6.34 3.38
C SER A 448 -30.86 5.77 4.75
N GLU A 449 -31.26 6.43 5.83
CA GLU A 449 -31.04 5.96 7.20
C GLU A 449 -31.78 4.64 7.46
N GLN A 450 -33.07 4.56 7.14
CA GLN A 450 -33.86 3.33 7.31
C GLN A 450 -33.30 2.15 6.50
N ARG A 451 -32.79 2.42 5.29
CA ARG A 451 -32.15 1.41 4.43
C ARG A 451 -30.85 0.89 5.03
N LEU A 452 -30.01 1.80 5.53
CA LEU A 452 -28.75 1.45 6.21
C LEU A 452 -29.03 0.61 7.47
N ASP A 453 -29.96 1.07 8.30
CA ASP A 453 -30.43 0.39 9.49
C ASP A 453 -30.89 -1.05 9.24
N ALA A 454 -31.68 -1.23 8.16
CA ALA A 454 -32.17 -2.54 7.77
C ALA A 454 -31.03 -3.44 7.25
N PHE A 455 -30.08 -2.89 6.51
CA PHE A 455 -28.88 -3.59 6.07
C PHE A 455 -28.02 -4.03 7.25
N GLU A 456 -27.77 -3.15 8.22
CA GLU A 456 -26.98 -3.50 9.41
C GLU A 456 -27.65 -4.61 10.21
N ARG A 457 -28.96 -4.49 10.45
CA ARG A 457 -29.75 -5.55 11.12
C ARG A 457 -29.71 -6.86 10.35
N LEU A 458 -29.77 -6.81 9.01
CA LEU A 458 -29.65 -8.01 8.18
C LEU A 458 -28.30 -8.71 8.44
N ILE A 459 -27.19 -8.00 8.34
CA ILE A 459 -25.85 -8.60 8.53
C ILE A 459 -25.69 -9.15 9.96
N LEU A 460 -26.10 -8.39 10.97
CA LEU A 460 -25.97 -8.79 12.38
C LEU A 460 -26.86 -9.98 12.75
N THR A 461 -28.01 -10.16 12.11
CA THR A 461 -28.94 -11.25 12.46
C THR A 461 -28.77 -12.50 11.59
N VAL A 462 -28.41 -12.32 10.32
CA VAL A 462 -28.29 -13.43 9.36
C VAL A 462 -26.94 -14.12 9.48
N SER A 463 -25.85 -13.35 9.61
CA SER A 463 -24.49 -13.92 9.63
C SER A 463 -24.28 -14.94 10.75
N PRO A 464 -24.69 -14.72 12.02
CA PRO A 464 -24.52 -15.70 13.08
C PRO A 464 -25.31 -16.99 12.88
N ARG A 465 -26.42 -16.95 12.14
CA ARG A 465 -27.22 -18.14 11.80
C ARG A 465 -26.61 -18.90 10.62
N MET A 466 -26.06 -18.16 9.66
CA MET A 466 -25.53 -18.68 8.40
C MET A 466 -24.15 -19.33 8.54
N PHE A 467 -23.23 -18.70 9.26
CA PHE A 467 -21.84 -19.16 9.36
C PHE A 467 -21.70 -20.59 9.90
N PRO A 468 -22.33 -20.97 11.03
CA PRO A 468 -22.27 -22.34 11.54
C PRO A 468 -22.76 -23.38 10.55
N ARG A 469 -23.81 -23.03 9.80
CA ARG A 469 -24.41 -23.88 8.80
C ARG A 469 -23.50 -24.06 7.59
N MET A 470 -22.88 -22.97 7.13
CA MET A 470 -21.86 -22.99 6.07
C MET A 470 -20.69 -23.91 6.45
N ILE A 471 -20.18 -23.81 7.68
CA ILE A 471 -19.17 -24.73 8.20
C ILE A 471 -19.69 -26.18 8.19
N GLY A 472 -20.92 -26.38 8.65
CA GLY A 472 -21.61 -27.67 8.63
C GLY A 472 -21.81 -28.29 7.24
N THR A 473 -21.83 -27.48 6.17
CA THR A 473 -21.88 -27.96 4.79
C THR A 473 -20.51 -28.18 4.16
N ILE A 474 -19.54 -27.30 4.43
CA ILE A 474 -18.19 -27.37 3.85
C ILE A 474 -17.40 -28.52 4.48
N MET A 475 -17.47 -28.68 5.80
CA MET A 475 -16.68 -29.68 6.53
C MET A 475 -16.91 -31.12 6.04
N PRO A 476 -18.15 -31.62 5.88
CA PRO A 476 -18.40 -32.93 5.29
C PRO A 476 -17.81 -33.08 3.89
N ALA A 477 -17.97 -32.07 3.02
CA ALA A 477 -17.45 -32.12 1.66
C ALA A 477 -15.91 -32.23 1.64
N MET A 478 -15.23 -31.42 2.45
CA MET A 478 -13.77 -31.49 2.60
C MET A 478 -13.31 -32.84 3.17
N LEU A 479 -14.00 -33.38 4.17
CA LEU A 479 -13.67 -34.67 4.77
C LEU A 479 -13.89 -35.82 3.78
N SER A 480 -14.98 -35.79 3.01
CA SER A 480 -15.25 -36.78 1.95
C SER A 480 -14.18 -36.73 0.86
N PHE A 481 -13.74 -35.53 0.45
CA PHE A 481 -12.66 -35.39 -0.52
C PHE A 481 -11.31 -35.89 0.04
N ALA A 482 -10.98 -35.53 1.28
CA ALA A 482 -9.76 -36.02 1.95
C ALA A 482 -9.77 -37.56 2.11
N LEU A 483 -10.94 -38.15 2.37
CA LEU A 483 -11.11 -39.60 2.40
C LEU A 483 -10.89 -40.21 1.01
N ALA A 484 -11.44 -39.61 -0.05
CA ALA A 484 -11.23 -40.06 -1.42
C ALA A 484 -9.73 -40.05 -1.78
N VAL A 485 -9.03 -38.95 -1.49
CA VAL A 485 -7.56 -38.84 -1.65
C VAL A 485 -6.84 -39.94 -0.88
N ARG A 486 -7.25 -40.22 0.36
CA ARG A 486 -6.63 -41.26 1.19
C ARG A 486 -6.86 -42.66 0.65
N LEU A 487 -8.07 -42.97 0.19
CA LEU A 487 -8.44 -44.28 -0.37
C LEU A 487 -7.77 -44.57 -1.71
N LEU A 488 -7.50 -43.52 -2.50
CA LEU A 488 -6.84 -43.59 -3.80
C LEU A 488 -5.32 -43.41 -3.73
N ARG A 489 -4.75 -43.30 -2.53
CA ARG A 489 -3.31 -43.14 -2.34
C ARG A 489 -2.55 -44.33 -2.95
N GLY A 490 -1.63 -44.03 -3.86
CA GLY A 490 -0.85 -45.05 -4.60
C GLY A 490 -1.63 -45.72 -5.74
N LYS A 491 -2.89 -45.36 -5.98
CA LYS A 491 -3.73 -45.86 -7.06
C LYS A 491 -4.09 -44.80 -8.11
N ALA A 492 -4.12 -43.53 -7.72
CA ALA A 492 -4.35 -42.40 -8.62
C ALA A 492 -3.47 -41.22 -8.22
N ARG A 493 -3.10 -40.40 -9.20
CA ARG A 493 -2.43 -39.11 -8.99
C ARG A 493 -3.43 -38.05 -8.53
N MET A 494 -2.93 -36.98 -7.91
CA MET A 494 -3.81 -35.93 -7.37
C MET A 494 -4.64 -35.23 -8.46
N ASP A 495 -4.09 -35.03 -9.65
CA ASP A 495 -4.79 -34.43 -10.80
C ASP A 495 -5.94 -35.31 -11.30
N GLU A 496 -5.77 -36.64 -11.26
CA GLU A 496 -6.83 -37.60 -11.57
C GLU A 496 -7.94 -37.56 -10.52
N VAL A 497 -7.59 -37.51 -9.23
CA VAL A 497 -8.56 -37.37 -8.14
C VAL A 497 -9.33 -36.06 -8.26
N GLN A 498 -8.68 -34.95 -8.62
CA GLN A 498 -9.34 -33.66 -8.82
C GLN A 498 -10.35 -33.67 -9.98
N THR A 499 -10.28 -34.62 -10.90
CA THR A 499 -11.26 -34.71 -12.00
C THR A 499 -12.66 -35.02 -11.48
N ILE A 500 -12.81 -35.67 -10.31
CA ILE A 500 -14.12 -35.98 -9.72
C ILE A 500 -14.90 -34.73 -9.28
N THR A 501 -14.22 -33.59 -9.10
CA THR A 501 -14.87 -32.32 -8.72
C THR A 501 -15.25 -31.47 -9.93
N ARG A 502 -14.84 -31.86 -11.15
CA ARG A 502 -15.20 -31.16 -12.39
C ARG A 502 -16.65 -31.44 -12.77
N GLY A 503 -17.35 -30.42 -13.25
CA GLY A 503 -18.75 -30.56 -13.67
C GLY A 503 -19.72 -30.83 -12.51
N ALA A 504 -19.35 -30.47 -11.28
CA ALA A 504 -20.23 -30.60 -10.13
C ALA A 504 -21.54 -29.84 -10.37
N LEU A 505 -22.65 -30.56 -10.23
CA LEU A 505 -23.99 -29.99 -10.37
C LEU A 505 -24.19 -28.87 -9.34
N HIS A 506 -25.01 -27.88 -9.70
CA HIS A 506 -25.40 -26.78 -8.82
C HIS A 506 -24.27 -25.87 -8.37
N ASN A 507 -23.17 -25.80 -9.14
CA ASN A 507 -22.15 -24.80 -8.94
C ASN A 507 -22.61 -23.46 -9.55
N PRO A 508 -22.89 -22.43 -8.74
CA PRO A 508 -23.48 -21.18 -9.24
C PRO A 508 -22.55 -20.40 -10.18
N THR A 509 -21.23 -20.49 -10.03
CA THR A 509 -20.30 -19.81 -10.93
C THR A 509 -20.16 -20.56 -12.25
N THR A 510 -20.12 -21.90 -12.22
CA THR A 510 -20.15 -22.70 -13.47
C THR A 510 -21.46 -22.51 -14.23
N GLU A 511 -22.60 -22.46 -13.54
CA GLU A 511 -23.90 -22.18 -14.19
C GLU A 511 -23.94 -20.79 -14.83
N MET A 512 -23.33 -19.79 -14.18
CA MET A 512 -23.18 -18.44 -14.72
C MET A 512 -22.31 -18.43 -15.98
N ASP A 513 -21.15 -19.09 -15.96
CA ASP A 513 -20.25 -19.18 -17.10
C ASP A 513 -20.94 -19.86 -18.30
N LEU A 514 -21.69 -20.94 -18.04
CA LEU A 514 -22.49 -21.62 -19.05
C LEU A 514 -23.62 -20.75 -19.60
N ALA A 515 -24.27 -19.94 -18.75
CA ALA A 515 -25.30 -19.01 -19.19
C ALA A 515 -24.71 -17.88 -20.06
N LEU A 516 -23.53 -17.39 -19.73
CA LEU A 516 -22.81 -16.41 -20.53
C LEU A 516 -22.36 -17.01 -21.87
N TRP A 517 -21.87 -18.25 -21.86
CA TRP A 517 -21.52 -19.00 -23.07
C TRP A 517 -22.73 -19.23 -23.99
N ALA A 518 -23.88 -19.57 -23.41
CA ALA A 518 -25.13 -19.73 -24.16
C ALA A 518 -25.56 -18.40 -24.80
N LEU A 519 -25.47 -17.28 -24.06
CA LEU A 519 -25.71 -15.94 -24.61
C LEU A 519 -24.75 -15.61 -25.76
N CYS A 520 -23.47 -15.88 -25.59
CA CYS A 520 -22.46 -15.69 -26.63
C CYS A 520 -22.80 -16.48 -27.90
N THR A 521 -23.23 -17.74 -27.74
CA THR A 521 -23.60 -18.61 -28.87
C THR A 521 -24.85 -18.10 -29.60
N ASP A 522 -25.87 -17.65 -28.87
CA ASP A 522 -27.09 -17.06 -29.45
C ASP A 522 -26.78 -15.77 -30.20
N VAL A 523 -26.02 -14.87 -29.59
CA VAL A 523 -25.61 -13.58 -30.18
C VAL A 523 -24.71 -13.78 -31.39
N ARG A 524 -23.83 -14.78 -31.39
CA ARG A 524 -22.96 -15.10 -32.55
C ARG A 524 -23.76 -15.50 -33.78
N ALA A 525 -24.91 -16.17 -33.60
CA ALA A 525 -25.80 -16.58 -34.68
C ALA A 525 -26.56 -15.39 -35.30
N ASP A 526 -26.72 -14.29 -34.57
CA ASP A 526 -27.38 -13.05 -35.02
C ASP A 526 -26.37 -12.09 -35.67
N SER A 527 -26.58 -11.71 -36.93
CA SER A 527 -25.63 -10.86 -37.68
C SER A 527 -25.44 -9.49 -37.05
N ASP A 528 -26.52 -8.86 -36.63
CA ASP A 528 -26.53 -7.47 -36.15
C ASP A 528 -25.88 -7.38 -34.78
N SER A 529 -26.19 -8.33 -33.88
CA SER A 529 -25.55 -8.44 -32.58
C SER A 529 -24.05 -8.73 -32.71
N ARG A 530 -23.65 -9.65 -33.60
CA ARG A 530 -22.24 -9.94 -33.87
C ARG A 530 -21.50 -8.73 -34.42
N GLU A 531 -22.09 -8.00 -35.37
CA GLU A 531 -21.48 -6.78 -35.92
C GLU A 531 -21.35 -5.69 -34.86
N ALA A 532 -22.37 -5.52 -34.01
CA ALA A 532 -22.32 -4.57 -32.91
C ALA A 532 -21.17 -4.87 -31.92
N LEU A 533 -20.99 -6.14 -31.54
CA LEU A 533 -19.91 -6.56 -30.64
C LEU A 533 -18.51 -6.35 -31.25
N ILE A 534 -18.33 -6.63 -32.55
CA ILE A 534 -17.03 -6.49 -33.22
C ILE A 534 -16.66 -5.02 -33.45
N ARG A 535 -17.63 -4.17 -33.78
CA ARG A 535 -17.36 -2.79 -34.21
C ARG A 535 -17.34 -1.76 -33.10
N ARG A 536 -17.90 -2.07 -31.93
CA ARG A 536 -18.07 -1.13 -30.82
C ARG A 536 -17.21 -1.55 -29.64
N THR A 537 -16.67 -0.57 -28.93
CA THR A 537 -15.98 -0.81 -27.67
C THR A 537 -16.98 -1.24 -26.58
N PRO A 538 -16.52 -1.93 -25.52
CA PRO A 538 -17.36 -2.30 -24.38
C PRO A 538 -18.10 -1.10 -23.75
N ALA A 539 -17.44 0.06 -23.66
CA ALA A 539 -18.04 1.29 -23.15
C ALA A 539 -19.20 1.81 -24.03
N GLU A 540 -19.03 1.79 -25.36
CA GLU A 540 -20.09 2.16 -26.30
C GLU A 540 -21.27 1.19 -26.24
N LEU A 541 -20.99 -0.12 -26.10
CA LEU A 541 -22.01 -1.15 -25.95
C LEU A 541 -22.78 -0.97 -24.64
N ALA A 542 -22.11 -0.67 -23.53
CA ALA A 542 -22.75 -0.43 -22.24
C ALA A 542 -23.65 0.81 -22.28
N ALA A 543 -23.19 1.88 -22.94
CA ALA A 543 -24.00 3.08 -23.15
C ALA A 543 -25.22 2.79 -24.05
N ALA A 544 -25.06 1.97 -25.09
CA ALA A 544 -26.15 1.56 -25.96
C ALA A 544 -27.17 0.66 -25.24
N TYR A 545 -26.72 -0.24 -24.37
CA TYR A 545 -27.57 -1.09 -23.53
C TYR A 545 -28.48 -0.24 -22.63
N ARG A 546 -27.91 0.77 -21.94
CA ARG A 546 -28.65 1.69 -21.08
C ARG A 546 -29.71 2.49 -21.83
N ARG A 547 -29.45 2.82 -23.10
CA ARG A 547 -30.42 3.48 -23.99
C ARG A 547 -31.44 2.53 -24.63
N GLY A 548 -31.29 1.21 -24.45
CA GLY A 548 -32.14 0.23 -25.13
C GLY A 548 -31.90 0.16 -26.65
N THR A 549 -30.69 0.51 -27.10
CA THR A 549 -30.35 0.66 -28.53
C THR A 549 -29.41 -0.44 -29.06
N LEU A 550 -29.17 -1.50 -28.27
CA LEU A 550 -28.50 -2.67 -28.80
C LEU A 550 -29.43 -3.46 -29.73
N PRO A 551 -28.87 -4.27 -30.63
CA PRO A 551 -29.66 -5.22 -31.40
C PRO A 551 -30.58 -6.05 -30.48
N PRO A 552 -31.85 -6.32 -30.89
CA PRO A 552 -32.86 -6.87 -29.97
C PRO A 552 -32.45 -8.18 -29.29
N ARG A 553 -31.75 -9.06 -30.00
CA ARG A 553 -31.24 -10.33 -29.46
C ARG A 553 -30.24 -10.10 -28.34
N LEU A 554 -29.21 -9.28 -28.59
CA LEU A 554 -28.23 -8.89 -27.57
C LEU A 554 -28.87 -8.14 -26.39
N GLN A 555 -29.77 -7.19 -26.66
CA GLN A 555 -30.45 -6.42 -25.61
C GLN A 555 -31.25 -7.32 -24.66
N SER A 556 -32.06 -8.22 -25.21
CA SER A 556 -32.89 -9.13 -24.42
C SER A 556 -32.05 -10.20 -23.71
N GLY A 557 -31.06 -10.77 -24.41
CA GLY A 557 -30.18 -11.79 -23.84
C GLY A 557 -29.36 -11.25 -22.68
N LEU A 558 -28.76 -10.07 -22.84
CA LEU A 558 -28.01 -9.40 -21.77
C LEU A 558 -28.94 -9.01 -20.60
N LYS A 559 -30.16 -8.50 -20.86
CA LYS A 559 -31.13 -8.21 -19.80
C LYS A 559 -31.47 -9.45 -18.97
N SER A 560 -31.70 -10.59 -19.61
CA SER A 560 -31.97 -11.86 -18.90
C SER A 560 -30.77 -12.34 -18.09
N PHE A 561 -29.56 -12.23 -18.65
CA PHE A 561 -28.33 -12.58 -17.93
C PHE A 561 -28.13 -11.70 -16.70
N LEU A 562 -28.23 -10.37 -16.85
CA LEU A 562 -28.04 -9.42 -15.75
C LEU A 562 -29.15 -9.49 -14.70
N ALA A 563 -30.38 -9.84 -15.07
CA ALA A 563 -31.44 -10.07 -14.08
C ALA A 563 -31.10 -11.23 -13.12
N ARG A 564 -30.37 -12.24 -13.60
CA ARG A 564 -30.00 -13.41 -12.80
C ARG A 564 -28.63 -13.30 -12.14
N TYR A 565 -27.66 -12.68 -12.79
CA TYR A 565 -26.25 -12.66 -12.35
C TYR A 565 -25.69 -11.25 -12.18
N GLY A 566 -26.46 -10.21 -12.49
CA GLY A 566 -25.99 -8.82 -12.49
C GLY A 566 -25.69 -8.25 -11.11
N PHE A 567 -26.01 -8.96 -10.02
CA PHE A 567 -25.58 -8.59 -8.66
C PHE A 567 -24.09 -8.89 -8.39
N ARG A 568 -23.44 -9.63 -9.29
CA ARG A 568 -22.01 -9.96 -9.23
C ARG A 568 -21.16 -8.86 -9.88
N SER A 569 -19.86 -8.93 -9.66
CA SER A 569 -18.85 -8.06 -10.26
C SER A 569 -17.47 -8.72 -10.22
N ILE A 570 -16.49 -8.12 -10.90
CA ILE A 570 -15.08 -8.37 -10.55
C ILE A 570 -14.85 -7.75 -9.16
N GLY A 571 -14.29 -8.52 -8.22
CA GLY A 571 -14.06 -8.02 -6.86
C GLY A 571 -15.32 -7.92 -6.02
N GLU A 572 -16.35 -8.75 -6.28
CA GLU A 572 -17.67 -8.72 -5.61
C GLU A 572 -17.63 -8.73 -4.07
N ILE A 573 -16.52 -9.20 -3.50
CA ILE A 573 -16.24 -9.19 -2.07
C ILE A 573 -16.30 -7.78 -1.48
N ASP A 574 -15.94 -6.77 -2.26
CA ASP A 574 -16.12 -5.38 -1.92
C ASP A 574 -17.53 -4.94 -2.30
N ILE A 575 -18.35 -4.59 -1.31
CA ILE A 575 -19.72 -4.14 -1.59
C ILE A 575 -19.78 -2.74 -2.21
N GLY A 576 -18.68 -2.00 -2.21
CA GLY A 576 -18.59 -0.67 -2.83
C GLY A 576 -18.13 -0.66 -4.27
N VAL A 577 -17.84 -1.81 -4.87
CA VAL A 577 -17.60 -1.87 -6.32
C VAL A 577 -18.89 -2.06 -7.09
N GLU A 578 -18.96 -1.40 -8.23
CA GLU A 578 -20.11 -1.43 -9.14
C GLU A 578 -20.43 -2.86 -9.60
N ARG A 579 -21.72 -3.20 -9.63
CA ARG A 579 -22.24 -4.49 -10.06
C ARG A 579 -22.49 -4.51 -11.56
N TRP A 580 -22.47 -5.69 -12.19
CA TRP A 580 -22.70 -5.80 -13.64
C TRP A 580 -24.08 -5.29 -14.08
N SER A 581 -25.07 -5.31 -13.18
CA SER A 581 -26.39 -4.72 -13.43
C SER A 581 -26.38 -3.19 -13.47
N GLU A 582 -25.44 -2.56 -12.76
CA GLU A 582 -25.23 -1.11 -12.76
C GLU A 582 -24.36 -0.71 -13.97
N ASN A 583 -23.29 -1.47 -14.21
CA ASN A 583 -22.42 -1.30 -15.38
C ASN A 583 -22.03 -2.64 -16.02
N PRO A 584 -22.64 -2.98 -17.17
CA PRO A 584 -22.39 -4.24 -17.84
C PRO A 584 -21.14 -4.24 -18.74
N GLU A 585 -20.33 -3.18 -18.71
CA GLU A 585 -19.16 -3.02 -19.59
C GLU A 585 -18.24 -4.24 -19.57
N HIS A 586 -17.90 -4.77 -18.39
CA HIS A 586 -17.05 -5.94 -18.29
C HIS A 586 -17.67 -7.18 -18.97
N ILE A 587 -18.96 -7.42 -18.77
CA ILE A 587 -19.66 -8.56 -19.39
C ILE A 587 -19.75 -8.39 -20.91
N LEU A 588 -19.98 -7.17 -21.37
CA LEU A 588 -19.98 -6.86 -22.80
C LEU A 588 -18.59 -7.03 -23.41
N GLY A 589 -17.52 -6.70 -22.68
CA GLY A 589 -16.15 -6.97 -23.08
C GLY A 589 -15.79 -8.46 -23.07
N ALA A 590 -16.42 -9.27 -22.23
CA ALA A 590 -16.27 -10.73 -22.26
C ALA A 590 -17.08 -11.40 -23.40
N LEU A 591 -18.15 -10.74 -23.87
CA LEU A 591 -18.97 -11.20 -24.99
C LEU A 591 -18.40 -10.83 -26.36
N ALA A 592 -17.76 -9.66 -26.47
CA ALA A 592 -17.09 -9.16 -27.68
C ALA A 592 -15.78 -9.90 -27.95
#